data_AF-A0A499SIM8-F1
#
_entry.id   AF-A0A499SIM8-F1
#
_cell.length_a   1.000
_cell.length_b   1.000
_cell.length_c   1.000
_cell.angle_alpha   90.00
_cell.angle_beta   90.00
_cell.angle_gamma   90.00
#
_symmetry.space_group_name_H-M   'P 1'
#
loop_
_entity.id
_entity.type
_entity.pdbx_description
1 polymer ?
#
loop_
_entity_poly.entity_id
_entity_poly.type
_entity_poly.pdbx_seq_one_letter_code
_entity_poly.pdbx_strand_id
1 'polypeptide(L)' 'GLAFRVPTLNVSVVDLVVRTEKSATYQEIKDVIKKASEGEYKGIVEYTEDALVSADLIGHT' A
#
# COMPACT_ATOMS: atom_id res chain seq x y z
N GLY A 1 -2.27 0.88 16.63
CA GLY A 1 -1.11 0.75 15.71
C GLY A 1 0.17 0.78 16.52
N LEU A 2 1.23 0.21 15.97
CA LEU A 2 2.59 0.25 16.51
C LEU A 2 3.50 0.87 15.43
N ALA A 3 4.51 1.63 15.83
CA ALA A 3 5.49 2.19 14.92
C ALA A 3 6.89 1.76 15.36
N PHE A 4 7.67 1.20 14.43
CA PHE A 4 9.05 0.83 14.66
C PHE A 4 9.95 1.77 13.84
N ARG A 5 10.85 2.47 14.53
CA ARG A 5 11.87 3.28 13.85
C ARG A 5 13.02 2.37 13.48
N VAL A 6 13.36 2.36 12.20
CA VAL A 6 14.47 1.61 11.62
C VAL A 6 15.46 2.60 11.01
N PRO A 7 16.76 2.25 10.86
CA PRO A 7 17.78 3.16 10.34
C PRO A 7 17.66 3.33 8.82
N THR A 8 16.57 3.92 8.34
CA THR A 8 16.34 4.32 6.95
C THR A 8 16.22 5.84 6.87
N LEU A 9 16.83 6.45 5.84
CA LEU A 9 16.89 7.90 5.68
C LEU A 9 15.53 8.51 5.30
N ASN A 10 14.77 7.81 4.47
CA ASN A 10 13.46 8.24 3.96
C ASN A 10 12.61 7.00 3.62
N VAL A 11 11.31 7.19 3.43
CA VAL A 11 10.28 6.17 3.19
C VAL A 11 9.91 5.38 4.45
N SER A 12 8.61 5.14 4.61
CA SER A 12 8.01 4.38 5.72
C SER A 12 6.99 3.39 5.17
N VAL A 13 6.72 2.32 5.92
CA VAL A 13 5.76 1.28 5.53
C VAL A 13 4.63 1.20 6.54
N VAL A 14 3.41 0.99 6.05
CA VAL A 14 2.22 0.73 6.88
C VAL A 14 1.83 -0.74 6.69
N ASP A 15 1.81 -1.48 7.79
CA ASP A 15 1.23 -2.83 7.85
C ASP A 15 -0.15 -2.75 8.51
N LEU A 16 -1.20 -3.11 7.76
CA LEU A 16 -2.59 -3.00 8.18
C LEU A 16 -3.23 -4.38 8.27
N VAL A 17 -3.43 -4.86 9.50
CA VAL A 17 -4.18 -6.08 9.79
C VAL A 17 -5.58 -5.71 10.25
N VAL A 18 -6.60 -6.08 9.47
CA VAL A 18 -8.01 -5.80 9.76
C VAL A 18 -8.87 -7.05 9.59
N ARG A 19 -9.96 -7.11 10.35
CA ARG A 19 -11.00 -8.14 10.19
C ARG A 19 -12.18 -7.52 9.46
N THR A 20 -12.47 -8.03 8.27
CA THR A 20 -13.62 -7.58 7.48
C THR A 20 -14.91 -8.23 7.98
N GLU A 21 -16.02 -7.48 7.97
CA GLU A 21 -17.35 -8.02 8.31
C GLU A 21 -17.85 -8.99 7.24
N LYS A 22 -17.58 -8.67 5.97
CA LYS A 22 -17.89 -9.52 4.83
C LYS A 22 -16.66 -10.35 4.47
N SER A 23 -16.89 -11.61 4.13
CA SER A 23 -15.87 -12.48 3.55
C SER A 23 -15.38 -11.86 2.25
N ALA A 24 -14.07 -11.70 2.13
CA ALA A 24 -13.41 -11.25 0.92
C ALA A 24 -12.16 -12.10 0.70
N THR A 25 -11.87 -12.40 -0.55
CA THR A 25 -10.64 -13.08 -0.96
C THR A 25 -9.54 -12.05 -1.17
N TYR A 26 -8.29 -12.51 -1.10
CA TYR A 26 -7.14 -11.66 -1.36
C TYR A 26 -7.20 -11.00 -2.75
N GLN A 27 -7.65 -11.74 -3.76
CA GLN A 27 -7.78 -11.22 -5.12
C GLN A 27 -8.82 -10.11 -5.22
N GLU A 28 -9.99 -10.27 -4.59
CA GLU A 28 -11.03 -9.23 -4.58
C GLU A 28 -10.53 -7.93 -3.92
N ILE A 29 -9.78 -8.04 -2.83
CA ILE A 29 -9.19 -6.87 -2.16
C ILE A 29 -8.18 -6.17 -3.08
N LYS A 30 -7.28 -6.93 -3.71
CA LYS A 30 -6.31 -6.37 -4.67
C LYS A 30 -7.00 -5.66 -5.82
N ASP A 31 -8.03 -6.29 -6.41
CA ASP A 31 -8.74 -5.73 -7.56
C ASP A 31 -9.47 -4.43 -7.19
N VAL A 32 -10.04 -4.35 -5.99
CA VAL A 32 -10.67 -3.12 -5.48
C VAL A 32 -9.65 -2.02 -5.27
N ILE A 33 -8.50 -2.33 -4.65
CA ILE A 33 -7.44 -1.34 -4.41
C ILE A 33 -6.88 -0.83 -5.74
N LYS A 34 -6.63 -1.72 -6.71
CA LYS A 34 -6.15 -1.33 -8.05
C LYS A 34 -7.14 -0.43 -8.79
N LYS A 35 -8.43 -0.76 -8.74
CA LYS A 35 -9.49 0.10 -9.33
C LYS A 35 -9.58 1.44 -8.63
N ALA A 36 -9.43 1.47 -7.31
CA ALA A 36 -9.45 2.69 -6.53
C ALA A 36 -8.24 3.59 -6.87
N SER A 37 -7.04 3.01 -7.02
CA SER A 37 -5.83 3.75 -7.42
C SER A 37 -5.90 4.30 -8.85
N GLU A 38 -6.53 3.58 -9.77
CA GLU A 38 -6.66 4.04 -11.18
C GLU A 38 -7.84 5.01 -11.38
N GLY A 39 -8.77 5.06 -10.42
CA GLY A 39 -9.99 5.84 -10.47
C GLY A 39 -10.00 7.02 -9.51
N GLU A 40 -10.80 6.91 -8.45
CA GLU A 40 -11.11 8.01 -7.52
C GLU A 40 -9.89 8.55 -6.77
N TYR A 41 -8.89 7.69 -6.51
CA TYR A 41 -7.67 8.05 -5.78
C TYR A 41 -6.45 8.22 -6.68
N LYS A 42 -6.66 8.42 -7.98
CA LYS A 42 -5.57 8.59 -8.93
C LYS A 42 -4.71 9.81 -8.58
N GLY A 43 -3.40 9.58 -8.43
CA GLY A 43 -2.44 10.59 -7.98
C GLY A 43 -2.35 10.77 -6.46
N ILE A 44 -3.07 9.93 -5.69
CA ILE A 44 -2.97 9.87 -4.22
C ILE A 44 -2.59 8.45 -3.78
N VAL A 45 -3.22 7.44 -4.38
CA VAL A 45 -2.94 6.03 -4.13
C VAL A 45 -2.43 5.41 -5.41
N GLU A 46 -1.24 4.80 -5.33
CA GLU A 46 -0.63 4.04 -6.41
C GLU A 46 -0.58 2.55 -6.04
N TYR A 47 -0.67 1.68 -7.04
CA TYR A 47 -0.66 0.23 -6.87
C TYR A 47 0.42 -0.41 -7.74
N THR A 48 1.23 -1.29 -7.15
CA THR A 48 2.29 -2.03 -7.84
C THR A 48 2.32 -3.50 -7.37
N GLU A 49 2.66 -4.40 -8.29
CA GLU A 49 2.94 -5.82 -8.01
C GLU A 49 4.44 -6.15 -8.13
N ASP A 50 5.28 -5.14 -8.35
CA ASP A 50 6.72 -5.30 -8.47
C ASP A 50 7.37 -5.54 -7.11
N ALA A 51 8.48 -6.29 -7.10
CA ALA A 51 9.26 -6.54 -5.91
C ALA A 51 10.14 -5.32 -5.56
N LEU A 52 9.52 -4.26 -5.05
CA LEU A 52 10.19 -3.01 -4.68
C LEU A 52 10.82 -3.05 -3.29
N VAL A 53 11.85 -2.22 -3.11
CA VAL A 53 12.46 -1.91 -1.81
C VAL A 53 12.29 -0.43 -1.47
N SER A 54 12.56 -0.04 -0.22
CA SER A 54 12.35 1.34 0.25
C SER A 54 13.10 2.41 -0.55
N ALA A 55 14.25 2.06 -1.14
CA ALA A 55 15.02 2.97 -1.98
C ALA A 55 14.30 3.34 -3.29
N ASP A 56 13.47 2.45 -3.82
CA ASP A 56 12.77 2.64 -5.11
C ASP A 56 11.65 3.69 -5.00
N LEU A 57 11.18 3.95 -3.78
CA LEU A 57 10.09 4.89 -3.50
C LEU A 57 10.59 6.29 -3.10
N ILE A 58 11.90 6.53 -3.08
CA ILE A 58 12.46 7.84 -2.74
C ILE A 58 12.15 8.84 -3.86
N GLY A 59 11.34 9.86 -3.56
CA GLY A 59 10.98 10.91 -4.52
C GLY A 59 9.69 10.64 -5.31
N HIS A 60 8.95 9.58 -4.99
CA HIS A 60 7.56 9.43 -5.44
C HIS A 60 6.71 10.61 -4.91
N THR A 61 5.85 11.15 -5.77
CA THR A 61 5.00 12.32 -5.49
C THR A 61 3.54 12.00 -5.78
#